data_AF-A0A365K8N6-F1
#
_entry.id   AF-A0A365K8N6-F1
#
_cell.length_a   1.000
_cell.length_b   1.000
_cell.length_c   1.000
_cell.angle_alpha   90.00
_cell.angle_beta   90.00
_cell.angle_gamma   90.00
#
_symmetry.space_group_name_H-M   'P 1'
#
loop_
_entity.id
_entity.type
_entity.pdbx_description
1 polymer ?
#
loop_
_entity_poly.entity_id
_entity_poly.type
_entity_poly.pdbx_seq_one_letter_code
_entity_poly.pdbx_strand_id
1 'polypeptide(L)'
;MRELIAGGIGVISGILLFGFTSIAAAVYSMHLREVGYSGEFGLYLSALWEVGIVPIIFSLIFFLLGLRFLFKATDREWRAKYFLVEEEKSTGDKEA
;
A
#
# COMPACT_ATOMS: atom_id res chain seq x y z
N MET A 1 6.13 -14.18 -9.43
CA MET A 1 5.03 -14.63 -8.55
C MET A 1 5.16 -14.23 -7.07
N ARG A 2 6.15 -14.71 -6.28
CA ARG A 2 6.21 -14.40 -4.83
C ARG A 2 6.19 -12.90 -4.50
N GLU A 3 6.96 -12.10 -5.25
CA GLU A 3 7.05 -10.64 -5.08
C GLU A 3 5.73 -9.94 -5.49
N LEU A 4 5.07 -10.43 -6.54
CA LEU A 4 3.77 -9.93 -7.00
C LEU A 4 2.66 -10.18 -5.96
N ILE A 5 2.61 -11.39 -5.41
CA ILE A 5 1.64 -11.77 -4.35
C ILE A 5 1.90 -10.95 -3.07
N ALA A 6 3.16 -10.87 -2.62
CA ALA A 6 3.52 -10.08 -1.45
C ALA A 6 3.19 -8.59 -1.64
N GLY A 7 3.43 -8.06 -2.83
CA GLY A 7 3.08 -6.69 -3.20
C GLY A 7 1.57 -6.45 -3.18
N GLY A 8 0.80 -7.35 -3.78
CA GLY A 8 -0.67 -7.28 -3.78
C GLY A 8 -1.27 -7.32 -2.37
N ILE A 9 -0.79 -8.25 -1.51
CA ILE A 9 -1.19 -8.33 -0.11
C ILE A 9 -0.87 -7.01 0.61
N GLY A 10 0.36 -6.49 0.47
CA GLY A 10 0.76 -5.24 1.11
C GLY A 10 -0.12 -4.05 0.74
N VAL A 11 -0.43 -3.88 -0.54
CA VAL A 11 -1.32 -2.81 -1.03
C VAL A 11 -2.73 -2.96 -0.46
N ILE A 12 -3.33 -4.14 -0.57
CA ILE A 12 -4.69 -4.39 -0.08
C ILE A 12 -4.77 -4.20 1.44
N SER A 13 -3.81 -4.75 2.20
CA SER A 13 -3.73 -4.58 3.65
C SER A 13 -3.59 -3.12 4.05
N GLY A 14 -2.78 -2.33 3.34
CA GLY A 14 -2.66 -0.89 3.55
C GLY A 14 -3.98 -0.16 3.35
N ILE A 15 -4.66 -0.38 2.23
CA ILE A 15 -5.96 0.25 1.91
C ILE A 15 -7.02 -0.14 2.95
N LEU A 16 -7.13 -1.43 3.27
CA LEU A 16 -8.10 -1.91 4.24
C LEU A 16 -7.84 -1.32 5.62
N LEU A 17 -6.59 -1.31 6.09
CA LEU A 17 -6.24 -0.74 7.39
C LEU A 17 -6.60 0.75 7.46
N PHE A 18 -6.32 1.51 6.40
CA PHE A 18 -6.72 2.92 6.31
C PHE A 18 -8.25 3.09 6.38
N GLY A 19 -8.99 2.27 5.61
CA GLY A 19 -10.45 2.31 5.59
C GLY A 19 -11.07 1.99 6.96
N PHE A 20 -10.65 0.90 7.60
CA PHE A 20 -11.13 0.55 8.94
C PHE A 20 -10.76 1.59 9.99
N THR A 21 -9.56 2.19 9.87
CA THR A 21 -9.14 3.27 10.78
C THR A 21 -10.03 4.50 10.64
N SER A 22 -10.40 4.86 9.40
CA SER A 22 -11.31 5.99 9.13
C SER A 22 -12.71 5.73 9.69
N ILE A 23 -13.22 4.51 9.55
CA ILE A 23 -14.50 4.09 10.15
C ILE A 23 -14.41 4.16 11.69
N ALA A 24 -13.34 3.65 12.29
CA ALA A 24 -13.12 3.70 13.73
C ALA A 24 -13.09 5.14 14.25
N ALA A 25 -12.38 6.05 13.56
CA ALA A 25 -12.37 7.47 13.88
C ALA A 25 -13.77 8.11 13.76
N ALA A 26 -14.56 7.74 12.75
CA ALA A 26 -15.93 8.23 12.60
C ALA A 26 -16.83 7.78 13.77
N VAL A 27 -16.73 6.52 14.21
CA VAL A 27 -17.48 6.02 15.37
C VAL A 27 -16.99 6.70 16.66
N TYR A 28 -15.68 6.78 16.85
CA TYR A 28 -15.08 7.40 18.03
C TYR A 28 -15.38 8.91 18.14
N SER A 29 -15.61 9.57 17.00
CA SER A 29 -16.02 10.98 16.97
C SER A 29 -17.35 11.24 17.70
N MET A 30 -18.24 10.26 17.78
CA MET A 30 -19.49 10.38 18.56
C MET A 30 -19.20 10.49 20.05
N HIS A 31 -18.23 9.72 20.55
CA HIS A 31 -17.77 9.82 21.93
C HIS A 31 -17.07 11.16 22.19
N LEU A 32 -16.17 11.58 21.30
CA LEU A 32 -15.46 12.87 21.44
C LEU A 32 -16.38 14.09 21.45
N ARG A 33 -17.56 13.98 20.83
CA ARG A 33 -18.56 15.05 20.86
C ARG A 33 -19.05 15.32 22.29
N GLU A 34 -19.07 14.32 23.16
CA GLU A 34 -19.54 14.42 24.54
C GLU A 34 -18.41 14.84 25.50
N VAL A 35 -17.19 14.35 25.29
CA VAL A 35 -16.03 14.64 26.16
C VAL A 35 -15.23 15.88 25.75
N GLY A 36 -15.44 16.39 24.54
CA GLY A 36 -14.74 17.54 23.99
C GLY A 36 -13.68 17.15 22.96
N TYR A 37 -13.44 18.07 22.03
CA TYR A 37 -12.49 17.89 20.93
C TYR A 37 -11.74 19.20 20.68
N SER A 38 -10.60 19.14 19.97
CA SER A 38 -9.85 20.33 19.63
C SER A 38 -10.58 21.15 18.55
N GLY A 39 -10.80 22.44 18.82
CA GLY A 39 -11.39 23.36 17.85
C GLY A 39 -10.54 23.57 16.59
N GLU A 40 -9.21 23.43 16.69
CA GLU A 40 -8.29 23.54 15.56
C GLU A 40 -8.39 22.34 14.62
N PHE A 41 -8.51 21.13 15.17
CA PHE A 41 -8.60 19.90 14.40
C PHE A 41 -10.04 19.55 14.00
N GLY A 42 -11.04 20.08 14.70
CA GLY A 42 -12.42 19.67 14.52
C GLY A 42 -12.69 18.25 15.01
N LEU A 43 -13.96 17.84 14.98
CA LEU A 43 -14.41 16.62 15.65
C LEU A 43 -13.77 15.35 15.08
N TYR A 44 -13.84 15.17 13.76
CA TYR A 44 -13.32 13.96 13.10
C TYR A 44 -11.80 13.87 13.18
N LEU A 45 -11.09 14.97 12.91
CA LEU A 45 -9.63 14.94 12.90
C LEU A 45 -9.06 14.77 14.31
N SER A 46 -9.73 15.31 15.34
CA SER A 46 -9.40 15.01 16.74
C SER A 46 -9.56 13.51 17.05
N ALA A 47 -10.66 12.90 16.58
CA ALA A 47 -10.87 11.47 16.75
C ALA A 47 -9.82 10.64 15.98
N LEU A 48 -9.51 11.04 14.76
CA LEU A 48 -8.48 10.41 13.93
C LEU A 48 -7.09 10.53 14.56
N TRP A 49 -6.80 11.65 15.23
CA TRP A 49 -5.55 11.85 15.95
C TRP A 49 -5.43 10.89 17.15
N GLU A 50 -6.51 10.75 17.92
CA GLU A 50 -6.53 9.93 19.14
C GLU A 50 -6.45 8.42 18.83
N VAL A 51 -7.25 7.92 17.89
CA VAL A 51 -7.35 6.47 17.62
C VAL A 51 -6.71 6.01 16.32
N GLY A 52 -6.39 6.94 15.42
CA GLY A 52 -6.05 6.62 14.03
C GLY A 52 -4.60 6.86 13.63
N ILE A 53 -3.81 7.63 14.40
CA ILE A 53 -2.46 8.04 13.97
C ILE A 53 -1.53 6.84 13.72
N VAL A 54 -1.48 5.89 14.66
CA VAL A 54 -0.61 4.70 14.57
C VAL A 54 -1.06 3.77 13.43
N PRO A 55 -2.34 3.35 13.35
CA PRO A 55 -2.80 2.54 12.21
C PRO A 55 -2.62 3.22 10.85
N ILE A 56 -2.79 4.53 10.74
CA ILE A 56 -2.55 5.26 9.49
C ILE A 56 -1.08 5.15 9.07
N ILE A 57 -0.14 5.33 10.00
CA ILE A 57 1.29 5.19 9.70
C ILE A 57 1.58 3.77 9.17
N PHE A 58 1.06 2.73 9.83
CA PHE A 58 1.22 1.36 9.35
C PHE A 58 0.55 1.12 8.00
N SER A 59 -0.62 1.71 7.76
CA SER A 59 -1.32 1.60 6.48
C SER A 59 -0.48 2.16 5.33
N LEU A 60 0.20 3.29 5.56
CA LEU A 60 1.11 3.92 4.61
C LEU A 60 2.34 3.03 4.36
N ILE A 61 2.93 2.48 5.42
CA ILE A 61 4.08 1.57 5.32
C ILE A 61 3.72 0.34 4.49
N PHE A 62 2.60 -0.33 4.79
CA PHE A 62 2.16 -1.51 4.04
C PHE A 62 1.87 -1.19 2.57
N PHE A 63 1.21 -0.05 2.32
CA PHE A 63 0.93 0.39 0.96
C PHE A 63 2.21 0.67 0.15
N LEU A 64 3.15 1.43 0.71
CA LEU A 64 4.41 1.77 0.04
C LEU A 64 5.32 0.56 -0.17
N LEU A 65 5.45 -0.32 0.82
CA LEU A 65 6.19 -1.58 0.67
C LEU A 65 5.51 -2.49 -0.35
N GLY A 66 4.17 -2.55 -0.35
CA GLY A 66 3.38 -3.29 -1.33
C GLY A 66 3.64 -2.81 -2.76
N LEU A 67 3.57 -1.49 -2.97
CA LEU A 67 3.90 -0.86 -4.26
C LEU A 67 5.33 -1.17 -4.70
N ARG A 68 6.31 -1.07 -3.79
CA ARG A 68 7.70 -1.40 -4.09
C ARG A 68 7.86 -2.84 -4.59
N PHE A 69 7.17 -3.80 -3.97
CA PHE A 69 7.21 -5.19 -4.40
C PHE A 69 6.50 -5.43 -5.73
N LEU A 70 5.37 -4.75 -5.97
CA LEU A 70 4.68 -4.80 -7.26
C LEU A 70 5.57 -4.27 -8.37
N PHE A 71 6.15 -3.08 -8.22
CA PHE A 71 7.06 -2.51 -9.23
C PHE A 71 8.27 -3.40 -9.48
N LYS A 72 8.86 -3.96 -8.44
CA LYS A 72 9.98 -4.89 -8.59
C LYS A 72 9.57 -6.16 -9.36
N ALA A 73 8.38 -6.70 -9.08
CA ALA A 73 7.88 -7.87 -9.79
C ALA A 73 7.63 -7.56 -11.27
N THR A 74 7.01 -6.41 -11.58
CA THR A 74 6.77 -5.97 -12.96
C THR A 74 8.06 -5.71 -13.72
N ASP A 75 9.06 -5.04 -13.13
CA ASP A 75 10.35 -4.81 -13.79
C ASP A 75 11.06 -6.14 -14.11
N ARG A 76 10.98 -7.12 -13.20
CA ARG A 76 11.55 -8.45 -13.41
C ARG A 76 10.87 -9.19 -14.56
N GLU A 77 9.54 -9.16 -14.60
CA GLU A 77 8.77 -9.79 -15.68
C GLU A 77 9.04 -9.10 -17.04
N TRP A 78 9.14 -7.77 -17.04
CA TRP A 78 9.46 -6.99 -18.24
C TRP A 78 10.86 -7.33 -18.76
N ARG A 79 11.88 -7.33 -17.89
CA ARG A 79 13.25 -7.70 -18.27
C ARG A 79 13.35 -9.12 -18.83
N ALA A 80 12.68 -10.08 -18.19
CA ALA A 80 12.68 -11.47 -18.64
C ALA A 80 12.03 -11.63 -20.03
N LYS A 81 10.97 -10.87 -20.31
CA LYS A 81 10.23 -10.99 -21.57
C LYS A 81 10.93 -10.33 -22.76
N TYR A 82 11.64 -9.23 -22.55
CA TYR A 82 12.20 -8.44 -23.65
C TYR A 82 13.71 -8.59 -23.83
N PHE A 83 14.49 -8.76 -22.75
CA PHE A 83 15.96 -8.84 -22.89
C PHE A 83 16.48 -10.26 -23.08
N LEU A 84 15.90 -11.26 -22.39
CA LEU A 84 16.37 -12.65 -22.53
C LEU A 84 15.93 -13.29 -23.85
N VAL A 85 14.79 -12.85 -24.40
CA VAL A 85 14.29 -13.31 -25.71
C VAL A 85 15.15 -12.75 -26.85
N GLU A 86 15.69 -11.54 -26.72
CA GLU A 86 16.61 -10.98 -27.72
C GLU A 86 17.95 -11.72 -27.78
N GLU A 87 18.48 -12.16 -26.62
CA GLU A 87 19.74 -12.91 -26.60
C GLU A 87 19.60 -14.30 -27.25
N GLU A 88 18.52 -15.05 -26.98
CA GLU A 88 18.26 -16.34 -27.64
C GLU A 88 18.10 -16.21 -29.16
N LYS A 89 17.45 -15.12 -29.60
CA LYS A 89 17.24 -14.88 -31.04
C LYS A 89 18.55 -14.49 -31.73
N SER A 90 19.43 -13.75 -31.05
CA SER A 90 20.73 -13.35 -31.58
C SER A 90 21.72 -14.51 -31.69
N THR A 91 21.66 -15.52 -30.82
CA THR A 91 22.54 -16.69 -30.91
C THR A 91 22.05 -17.68 -31.95
N GLY A 92 20.73 -17.89 -32.06
CA GLY A 92 20.14 -18.77 -33.10
C GLY A 92 20.42 -18.30 -34.53
N ASP A 93 20.41 -16.98 -34.79
CA ASP A 93 20.72 -16.42 -36.12
C ASP A 93 22.21 -16.44 -36.47
N LYS A 94 23.10 -16.66 -35.50
CA LYS A 94 24.57 -16.75 -35.73
C LYS A 94 25.06 -18.17 -35.93
N GLU A 95 24.26 -19.17 -35.58
CA GLU A 95 24.58 -20.60 -35.73
C GLU A 95 23.90 -21.24 -36.97
N ALA A 96 23.14 -20.47 -37.76
CA ALA A 96 22.53 -20.88 -39.04
C ALA A 96 23.30 -20.33 -40.25
#